data_AF-A0A2D6ZDT2-F1
#
_entry.id   AF-A0A2D6ZDT2-F1
#
_cell.length_a   1.000
_cell.length_b   1.000
_cell.length_c   1.000
_cell.angle_alpha   90.00
_cell.angle_beta   90.00
_cell.angle_gamma   90.00
#
_symmetry.space_group_name_H-M   'P 1'
#
loop_
_entity.id
_entity.type
_entity.pdbx_description
1 polymer ?
#
loop_
_entity_poly.entity_id
_entity_poly.type
_entity_poly.pdbx_seq_one_letter_code
_entity_poly.pdbx_strand_id
1 'polypeptide(L)'
;MELIVALAMKFWQWSILIAVVIIAALINLLDKKKVSKLTFHADKMPELKPVPIKTKGKGFWKGIVMWLLSTRNWEITKDWKYRINGNEYIIPAGFVFDGASIPKFLRTFFSPVGVLLMGGLVHDYAYKYACLKRTGKGALLVVDQKKADEIFRDICIEVNGFYTMNYLAYWSLRLGGFVAWNGHRKRNAKVKD
;
A
#
# COMPACT_ATOMS: atom_id res chain seq x y z
N MET A 1 34.97 -4.80 -18.39
CA MET A 1 34.38 -3.80 -17.46
C MET A 1 33.45 -2.85 -18.21
N GLU A 2 33.89 -2.25 -19.32
CA GLU A 2 33.08 -1.32 -20.12
C GLU A 2 31.76 -1.88 -20.64
N LEU A 3 31.73 -3.13 -21.15
CA LEU A 3 30.50 -3.77 -21.60
C LEU A 3 29.47 -3.92 -20.47
N ILE A 4 29.92 -4.28 -19.26
CA ILE A 4 29.04 -4.46 -18.10
C ILE A 4 28.45 -3.12 -17.66
N VAL A 5 29.28 -2.07 -17.59
CA VAL A 5 28.82 -0.71 -17.27
C VAL A 5 27.86 -0.20 -18.34
N ALA A 6 28.15 -0.41 -19.62
CA ALA A 6 27.29 -0.01 -20.72
C ALA A 6 25.92 -0.71 -20.66
N LEU A 7 25.90 -2.03 -20.39
CA LEU A 7 24.66 -2.78 -20.19
C LEU A 7 23.90 -2.29 -18.95
N ALA A 8 24.59 -2.00 -17.85
CA ALA A 8 23.97 -1.50 -16.63
C ALA A 8 23.33 -0.11 -16.83
N MET A 9 23.99 0.79 -17.55
CA MET A 9 23.40 2.11 -17.88
C MET A 9 22.25 1.99 -18.87
N LYS A 10 22.39 1.14 -19.90
CA LYS A 10 21.34 0.91 -20.90
C LYS A 10 20.08 0.32 -20.29
N PHE A 11 20.22 -0.60 -19.34
CA PHE A 11 19.13 -1.29 -18.65
C PHE A 11 19.03 -0.85 -17.18
N TRP A 12 19.18 0.45 -16.91
CA TRP A 12 19.30 0.99 -15.55
C TRP A 12 18.17 0.58 -14.60
N GLN A 13 16.93 0.40 -15.09
CA GLN A 13 15.80 -0.06 -14.27
C GLN A 13 16.06 -1.47 -13.70
N TRP A 14 16.61 -2.37 -14.52
CA TRP A 14 17.00 -3.71 -14.09
C TRP A 14 18.21 -3.68 -13.17
N SER A 15 19.18 -2.79 -13.43
CA SER A 15 20.31 -2.59 -12.53
C SER A 15 19.88 -2.12 -11.14
N ILE A 16 18.92 -1.19 -11.06
CA ILE A 16 18.33 -0.78 -9.78
C ILE A 16 17.61 -1.96 -9.11
N LEU A 17 16.80 -2.73 -9.84
CA LEU A 17 16.11 -3.89 -9.28
C LEU A 17 17.10 -4.91 -8.71
N ILE A 18 18.11 -5.28 -9.48
CA ILE A 18 19.15 -6.24 -9.07
C ILE A 18 19.87 -5.72 -7.82
N ALA A 19 20.26 -4.44 -7.80
CA ALA A 19 20.88 -3.82 -6.63
C ALA A 19 19.98 -3.89 -5.39
N VAL A 20 18.70 -3.54 -5.52
CA VAL A 20 17.70 -3.61 -4.43
C VAL A 20 17.56 -5.04 -3.92
N VAL A 21 17.48 -6.03 -4.81
CA VAL A 21 17.34 -7.44 -4.44
C VAL A 21 18.60 -7.95 -3.73
N ILE A 22 19.80 -7.63 -4.24
CA ILE A 22 21.06 -8.03 -3.59
C ILE A 22 21.19 -7.38 -2.22
N ILE A 23 20.94 -6.07 -2.11
CA ILE A 23 20.98 -5.36 -0.83
C ILE A 23 19.97 -5.97 0.15
N ALA A 24 18.74 -6.19 -0.29
CA ALA A 24 17.71 -6.81 0.55
C ALA A 24 18.10 -8.23 0.96
N ALA A 25 18.72 -9.03 0.08
CA ALA A 25 19.21 -10.36 0.40
C ALA A 25 20.35 -10.33 1.43
N LEU A 26 21.32 -9.43 1.26
CA LEU A 26 22.42 -9.23 2.21
C LEU A 26 21.89 -8.79 3.58
N ILE A 27 20.93 -7.85 3.61
CA ILE A 27 20.29 -7.45 4.87
C ILE A 27 19.55 -8.65 5.47
N ASN A 28 18.79 -9.40 4.69
CA ASN A 28 18.04 -10.58 5.16
C ASN A 28 18.96 -11.66 5.76
N LEU A 29 20.17 -11.87 5.19
CA LEU A 29 21.17 -12.77 5.77
C LEU A 29 21.66 -12.31 7.16
N LEU A 30 21.68 -11.00 7.40
CA LEU A 30 22.16 -10.40 8.65
C LEU A 30 21.02 -10.06 9.63
N ASP A 31 19.77 -10.12 9.18
CA ASP A 31 18.61 -9.73 9.97
C ASP A 31 18.23 -10.84 10.94
N LYS A 32 18.10 -10.50 12.23
CA LYS A 32 17.61 -11.41 13.27
C LYS A 32 16.09 -11.51 13.18
N LYS A 33 15.55 -11.96 12.04
CA LYS A 33 14.14 -12.23 11.69
C LYS A 33 13.15 -11.99 12.84
N LYS A 34 12.90 -10.72 13.19
CA LYS A 34 11.97 -10.41 14.27
C LYS A 34 10.57 -10.58 13.72
N VAL A 35 9.81 -11.51 14.27
CA VAL A 35 8.40 -11.66 13.91
C VAL A 35 7.66 -10.40 14.33
N SER A 36 6.73 -9.94 13.48
CA SER A 36 5.80 -8.88 13.85
C SER A 36 5.09 -9.28 15.16
N LYS A 37 4.92 -8.33 16.09
CA LYS A 37 4.12 -8.58 17.30
C LYS A 37 2.62 -8.62 17.00
N LEU A 38 2.23 -8.20 15.81
CA LEU A 38 0.86 -8.13 15.36
C LEU A 38 0.51 -9.36 14.55
N THR A 39 -0.60 -10.01 14.90
CA THR A 39 -1.18 -11.09 14.11
C THR A 39 -2.26 -10.53 13.19
N PHE A 40 -2.25 -10.97 11.93
CA PHE A 40 -3.22 -10.57 10.92
C PHE A 40 -3.87 -11.81 10.32
N HIS A 41 -5.20 -11.83 10.26
CA HIS A 41 -5.94 -12.93 9.65
C HIS A 41 -7.11 -12.41 8.82
N ALA A 42 -7.28 -12.94 7.63
CA ALA A 42 -8.43 -12.67 6.78
C ALA A 42 -8.84 -13.98 6.08
N ASP A 43 -10.10 -14.39 6.22
CA ASP A 43 -10.57 -15.67 5.67
C ASP A 43 -10.62 -15.66 4.14
N LYS A 44 -10.77 -14.47 3.53
CA LYS A 44 -10.88 -14.28 2.09
C LYS A 44 -10.13 -13.02 1.65
N MET A 45 -9.65 -13.03 0.41
CA MET A 45 -9.17 -11.83 -0.27
C MET A 45 -10.33 -10.85 -0.53
N PRO A 46 -10.08 -9.52 -0.56
CA PRO A 46 -11.10 -8.55 -0.93
C PRO A 46 -11.53 -8.70 -2.38
N GLU A 47 -12.83 -8.58 -2.66
CA GLU A 47 -13.34 -8.55 -4.03
C GLU A 47 -13.24 -7.12 -4.58
N LEU A 48 -12.47 -6.95 -5.65
CA LEU A 48 -12.11 -5.63 -6.18
C LEU A 48 -12.72 -5.39 -7.56
N LYS A 49 -13.25 -4.18 -7.76
CA LYS A 49 -13.68 -3.66 -9.05
C LYS A 49 -12.81 -2.47 -9.47
N PRO A 50 -12.26 -2.45 -10.70
CA PRO A 50 -11.49 -1.31 -11.16
C PRO A 50 -12.38 -0.09 -11.41
N VAL A 51 -11.96 1.08 -10.92
CA VAL A 51 -12.65 2.34 -11.18
C VAL A 51 -12.19 2.92 -12.53
N PRO A 52 -13.11 3.29 -13.45
CA PRO A 52 -12.73 3.86 -14.74
C PRO A 52 -11.99 5.21 -14.62
N ILE A 53 -10.85 5.35 -15.30
CA ILE A 53 -10.21 6.65 -15.55
C ILE A 53 -10.97 7.28 -16.72
N LYS A 54 -11.77 8.31 -16.44
CA LYS A 54 -12.70 8.92 -17.41
C LYS A 54 -11.99 9.83 -18.44
N THR A 55 -11.21 9.22 -19.34
CA THR A 55 -10.47 9.90 -20.42
C THR A 55 -11.36 10.35 -21.58
N LYS A 56 -12.46 9.65 -21.85
CA LYS A 56 -13.39 9.97 -22.94
C LYS A 56 -13.93 11.41 -22.79
N GLY A 57 -13.89 12.18 -23.88
CA GLY A 57 -14.39 13.56 -23.92
C GLY A 57 -13.49 14.61 -23.26
N LYS A 58 -12.23 14.28 -22.93
CA LYS A 58 -11.28 15.23 -22.31
C LYS A 58 -10.32 15.92 -23.30
N GLY A 59 -10.31 15.51 -24.57
CA GLY A 59 -9.35 15.96 -25.59
C GLY A 59 -8.04 15.17 -25.57
N PHE A 60 -7.27 15.19 -26.67
CA PHE A 60 -6.09 14.34 -26.85
C PHE A 60 -5.02 14.56 -25.77
N TRP A 61 -4.49 15.77 -25.64
CA TRP A 61 -3.40 16.08 -24.70
C TRP A 61 -3.77 15.83 -23.23
N LYS A 62 -4.99 16.22 -22.83
CA LYS A 62 -5.49 15.92 -21.48
C LYS A 62 -5.69 14.42 -21.27
N GLY A 63 -6.14 13.69 -22.29
CA GLY A 63 -6.21 12.24 -22.28
C GLY A 63 -4.84 11.59 -22.05
N ILE A 64 -3.80 12.07 -22.74
CA ILE A 64 -2.41 11.60 -22.54
C ILE A 64 -1.93 11.89 -21.13
N VAL A 65 -2.13 13.11 -20.62
CA VAL A 65 -1.75 13.46 -19.24
C VAL A 65 -2.47 12.56 -18.24
N MET A 66 -3.77 12.33 -18.41
CA MET A 66 -4.53 11.41 -17.54
C MET A 66 -4.01 9.97 -17.65
N TRP A 67 -3.69 9.49 -18.84
CA TRP A 67 -3.15 8.15 -19.05
C TRP A 67 -1.80 7.96 -18.35
N LEU A 68 -0.88 8.91 -18.50
CA LEU A 68 0.47 8.82 -17.93
C LEU A 68 0.50 9.15 -16.43
N LEU A 69 -0.33 10.10 -15.97
CA LEU A 69 -0.25 10.64 -14.62
C LEU A 69 -1.23 10.00 -13.61
N SER A 70 -2.32 9.37 -14.05
CA SER A 70 -3.29 8.78 -13.10
C SER A 70 -2.81 7.43 -12.55
N THR A 71 -3.20 7.13 -11.30
CA THR A 71 -3.19 5.77 -10.75
C THR A 71 -4.60 5.19 -10.88
N ARG A 72 -4.71 3.89 -11.17
CA ARG A 72 -6.00 3.21 -11.18
C ARG A 72 -6.49 3.02 -9.75
N ASN A 73 -7.68 3.51 -9.44
CA ASN A 73 -8.34 3.23 -8.17
C ASN A 73 -9.15 1.93 -8.26
N TRP A 74 -9.35 1.31 -7.11
CA TRP A 74 -10.11 0.08 -6.92
C TRP A 74 -11.19 0.30 -5.88
N GLU A 75 -12.35 -0.30 -6.11
CA GLU A 75 -13.49 -0.28 -5.19
C GLU A 75 -13.69 -1.69 -4.64
N ILE A 76 -13.84 -1.83 -3.32
CA ILE A 76 -14.25 -3.11 -2.75
C ILE A 76 -15.75 -3.33 -2.99
N THR A 77 -16.12 -4.45 -3.61
CA THR A 77 -17.50 -4.75 -3.99
C THR A 77 -18.34 -5.37 -2.87
N LYS A 78 -17.70 -5.94 -1.85
CA LYS A 78 -18.33 -6.57 -0.69
C LYS A 78 -17.63 -6.16 0.59
N ASP A 79 -18.38 -6.15 1.69
CA ASP A 79 -17.79 -5.96 3.02
C ASP A 79 -16.67 -6.94 3.27
N TRP A 80 -15.48 -6.41 3.52
CA TRP A 80 -14.28 -7.21 3.73
C TRP A 80 -13.89 -7.20 5.21
N LYS A 81 -13.97 -8.37 5.84
CA LYS A 81 -13.68 -8.58 7.26
C LYS A 81 -12.27 -9.14 7.44
N TYR A 82 -11.60 -8.68 8.49
CA TYR A 82 -10.26 -9.11 8.86
C TYR A 82 -10.05 -8.98 10.36
N ARG A 83 -9.02 -9.63 10.89
CA ARG A 83 -8.66 -9.63 12.30
C ARG A 83 -7.25 -9.09 12.50
N ILE A 84 -7.09 -8.22 13.48
CA ILE A 84 -5.80 -7.75 13.99
C ILE A 84 -5.74 -8.04 15.49
N ASN A 85 -4.77 -8.85 15.92
CA ASN A 85 -4.60 -9.23 17.33
C ASN A 85 -5.92 -9.76 17.96
N GLY A 86 -6.63 -10.63 17.23
CA GLY A 86 -7.91 -11.20 17.67
C GLY A 86 -9.12 -10.25 17.60
N ASN A 87 -8.92 -8.94 17.36
CA ASN A 87 -10.02 -7.99 17.18
C ASN A 87 -10.51 -8.02 15.74
N GLU A 88 -11.81 -8.10 15.52
CA GLU A 88 -12.42 -8.06 14.19
C GLU A 88 -12.68 -6.64 13.69
N TYR A 89 -12.37 -6.43 12.42
CA TYR A 89 -12.53 -5.18 11.69
C TYR A 89 -13.22 -5.43 10.35
N ILE A 90 -13.76 -4.36 9.78
CA ILE A 90 -14.48 -4.38 8.53
C ILE A 90 -14.13 -3.16 7.67
N ILE A 91 -13.85 -3.38 6.40
CA ILE A 91 -13.88 -2.33 5.37
C ILE A 91 -15.18 -2.50 4.59
N PRO A 92 -16.12 -1.54 4.69
CA PRO A 92 -17.39 -1.64 3.98
C PRO A 92 -17.22 -1.61 2.46
N ALA A 93 -18.16 -2.26 1.76
CA ALA A 93 -18.30 -2.14 0.33
C ALA A 93 -18.42 -0.68 -0.13
N GLY A 94 -17.93 -0.38 -1.33
CA GLY A 94 -17.86 0.97 -1.87
C GLY A 94 -16.65 1.79 -1.38
N PHE A 95 -15.79 1.22 -0.53
CA PHE A 95 -14.52 1.85 -0.23
C PHE A 95 -13.60 1.84 -1.45
N VAL A 96 -13.12 3.04 -1.82
CA VAL A 96 -12.23 3.26 -2.97
C VAL A 96 -10.83 3.61 -2.47
N PHE A 97 -9.81 2.93 -3.03
CA PHE A 97 -8.41 3.04 -2.66
C PHE A 97 -7.49 2.89 -3.89
N ASP A 98 -6.22 3.24 -3.79
CA ASP A 98 -5.25 3.17 -4.89
C ASP A 98 -4.04 2.25 -4.61
N GLY A 99 -3.98 1.66 -3.42
CA GLY A 99 -3.03 0.62 -3.05
C GLY A 99 -1.71 1.21 -2.58
N ALA A 100 -0.64 0.42 -2.62
CA ALA A 100 0.65 0.87 -2.12
C ALA A 100 1.18 2.07 -2.92
N SER A 101 1.63 3.10 -2.20
CA SER A 101 2.22 4.33 -2.74
C SER A 101 3.62 4.08 -3.34
N ILE A 102 3.68 3.38 -4.48
CA ILE A 102 4.91 3.00 -5.16
C ILE A 102 5.26 4.03 -6.25
N PRO A 103 6.51 4.55 -6.30
CA PRO A 103 6.99 5.41 -7.38
C PRO A 103 6.79 4.78 -8.75
N LYS A 104 6.36 5.56 -9.75
CA LYS A 104 5.93 5.02 -11.05
C LYS A 104 6.98 4.20 -11.79
N PHE A 105 8.24 4.61 -11.75
CA PHE A 105 9.33 3.88 -12.40
C PHE A 105 9.59 2.50 -11.77
N LEU A 106 9.15 2.28 -10.52
CA LEU A 106 9.20 0.99 -9.84
C LEU A 106 7.95 0.12 -10.12
N ARG A 107 6.88 0.69 -10.70
CA ARG A 107 5.63 -0.04 -10.95
C ARG A 107 5.73 -1.09 -12.07
N THR A 108 6.80 -1.06 -12.87
CA THR A 108 7.15 -2.15 -13.78
C THR A 108 7.41 -3.45 -13.02
N PHE A 109 7.94 -3.37 -11.80
CA PHE A 109 8.30 -4.53 -10.98
C PHE A 109 7.33 -4.74 -9.82
N PHE A 110 6.81 -3.66 -9.26
CA PHE A 110 5.97 -3.69 -8.06
C PHE A 110 4.59 -3.08 -8.33
N SER A 111 3.58 -3.93 -8.47
CA SER A 111 2.19 -3.49 -8.58
C SER A 111 1.69 -2.85 -7.27
N PRO A 112 1.00 -1.70 -7.32
CA PRO A 112 0.34 -1.11 -6.15
C PRO A 112 -0.66 -2.04 -5.45
N VAL A 113 -1.23 -2.99 -6.19
CA VAL A 113 -2.15 -4.03 -5.69
C VAL A 113 -1.53 -5.43 -5.74
N GLY A 114 -0.19 -5.50 -5.69
CA GLY A 114 0.56 -6.76 -5.62
C GLY A 114 0.68 -7.28 -4.19
N VAL A 115 1.89 -7.70 -3.81
CA VAL A 115 2.19 -8.29 -2.48
C VAL A 115 1.78 -7.38 -1.30
N LEU A 116 1.77 -6.07 -1.49
CA LEU A 116 1.41 -5.09 -0.45
C LEU A 116 -0.09 -4.81 -0.35
N LEU A 117 -0.95 -5.52 -1.11
CA LEU A 117 -2.38 -5.23 -1.21
C LEU A 117 -3.09 -5.20 0.15
N MET A 118 -2.91 -6.23 0.98
CA MET A 118 -3.67 -6.37 2.24
C MET A 118 -3.35 -5.26 3.23
N GLY A 119 -2.06 -4.99 3.45
CA GLY A 119 -1.64 -3.86 4.29
C GLY A 119 -2.03 -2.53 3.66
N GLY A 120 -1.82 -2.37 2.34
CA GLY A 120 -2.14 -1.13 1.61
C GLY A 120 -3.61 -0.77 1.68
N LEU A 121 -4.50 -1.75 1.58
CA LEU A 121 -5.93 -1.54 1.69
C LEU A 121 -6.34 -1.05 3.09
N VAL A 122 -5.84 -1.70 4.15
CA VAL A 122 -6.08 -1.27 5.54
C VAL A 122 -5.46 0.11 5.81
N HIS A 123 -4.29 0.37 5.23
CA HIS A 123 -3.57 1.65 5.34
C HIS A 123 -4.35 2.80 4.70
N ASP A 124 -4.83 2.63 3.46
CA ASP A 124 -5.61 3.65 2.77
C ASP A 124 -6.90 3.98 3.53
N TYR A 125 -7.55 2.96 4.12
CA TYR A 125 -8.72 3.15 4.96
C TYR A 125 -8.38 3.94 6.23
N ALA A 126 -7.34 3.52 6.94
CA ALA A 126 -6.84 4.21 8.13
C ALA A 126 -6.44 5.66 7.83
N TYR A 127 -5.77 5.91 6.71
CA TYR A 127 -5.36 7.25 6.27
C TYR A 127 -6.56 8.14 5.97
N LYS A 128 -7.56 7.61 5.27
CA LYS A 128 -8.76 8.37 4.90
C LYS A 128 -9.59 8.75 6.11
N TYR A 129 -9.76 7.85 7.08
CA TYR A 129 -10.69 8.05 8.19
C TYR A 129 -10.02 8.37 9.54
N ALA A 130 -8.70 8.18 9.68
CA ALA A 130 -7.94 8.16 10.95
C ALA A 130 -8.50 7.16 11.96
N CYS A 131 -9.06 6.06 11.45
CA CYS A 131 -9.50 4.97 12.29
C CYS A 131 -9.68 3.67 11.50
N LEU A 132 -9.79 2.55 12.21
CA LEU A 132 -10.30 1.28 11.70
C LEU A 132 -11.67 0.98 12.29
N LYS A 133 -12.62 0.50 11.46
CA LYS A 133 -13.99 0.16 11.89
C LYS A 133 -14.01 -1.26 12.45
N ARG A 134 -14.36 -1.43 13.73
CA ARG A 134 -14.53 -2.74 14.38
C ARG A 134 -15.90 -3.36 14.06
N THR A 135 -16.01 -4.68 14.05
CA THR A 135 -17.32 -5.37 13.99
C THR A 135 -17.93 -5.48 15.40
N GLY A 136 -19.27 -5.38 15.52
CA GLY A 136 -19.99 -5.46 16.80
C GLY A 136 -20.20 -4.10 17.52
N LYS A 137 -20.46 -4.11 18.84
CA LYS A 137 -20.60 -2.89 19.69
C LYS A 137 -19.26 -2.15 19.91
N GLY A 138 -18.33 -2.25 18.96
CA GLY A 138 -16.96 -1.76 19.07
C GLY A 138 -16.79 -0.40 18.43
N ALA A 139 -16.29 0.56 19.23
CA ALA A 139 -15.86 1.87 18.76
C ALA A 139 -14.81 1.77 17.64
N LEU A 140 -14.68 2.86 16.89
CA LEU A 140 -13.60 3.06 15.93
C LEU A 140 -12.24 2.97 16.65
N LEU A 141 -11.30 2.17 16.14
CA LEU A 141 -9.91 2.26 16.59
C LEU A 141 -9.30 3.51 15.97
N VAL A 142 -9.27 4.61 16.72
CA VAL A 142 -8.61 5.84 16.27
C VAL A 142 -7.11 5.60 16.12
N VAL A 143 -6.55 6.06 15.01
CA VAL A 143 -5.12 5.94 14.73
C VAL A 143 -4.57 7.27 14.24
N ASP A 144 -3.31 7.54 14.56
CA ASP A 144 -2.54 8.59 13.91
C ASP A 144 -1.80 8.04 12.69
N GLN A 145 -1.07 8.91 12.00
CA GLN A 145 -0.32 8.53 10.81
C GLN A 145 0.69 7.42 11.11
N LYS A 146 1.46 7.59 12.19
CA LYS A 146 2.52 6.64 12.57
C LYS A 146 1.92 5.26 12.83
N LYS A 147 0.80 5.20 13.56
CA LYS A 147 0.13 3.94 13.87
C LYS A 147 -0.44 3.27 12.63
N ALA A 148 -1.00 4.04 11.69
CA ALA A 148 -1.42 3.51 10.40
C ALA A 148 -0.24 2.93 9.59
N ASP A 149 0.90 3.62 9.57
CA ASP A 149 2.14 3.15 8.91
C ASP A 149 2.70 1.87 9.57
N GLU A 150 2.66 1.79 10.90
CA GLU A 150 3.05 0.57 11.64
C GLU A 150 2.13 -0.61 11.34
N ILE A 151 0.80 -0.39 11.32
CA ILE A 151 -0.18 -1.43 10.98
C ILE A 151 0.06 -1.93 9.56
N PHE A 152 0.28 -1.03 8.59
CA PHE A 152 0.64 -1.39 7.22
C PHE A 152 1.85 -2.34 7.16
N ARG A 153 2.94 -1.93 7.80
CA ARG A 153 4.20 -2.69 7.85
C ARG A 153 3.95 -4.08 8.42
N ASP A 154 3.32 -4.12 9.58
CA ASP A 154 3.15 -5.33 10.36
C ASP A 154 2.23 -6.33 9.64
N ILE A 155 1.14 -5.87 9.00
CA ILE A 155 0.30 -6.70 8.14
C ILE A 155 1.11 -7.26 6.96
N CYS A 156 1.88 -6.43 6.27
CA CYS A 156 2.63 -6.89 5.11
C CYS A 156 3.77 -7.86 5.48
N ILE A 157 4.35 -7.74 6.69
CA ILE A 157 5.31 -8.71 7.24
C ILE A 157 4.61 -10.03 7.53
N GLU A 158 3.44 -9.99 8.18
CA GLU A 158 2.70 -11.21 8.52
C GLU A 158 2.21 -11.96 7.27
N VAL A 159 1.70 -11.23 6.27
CA VAL A 159 1.13 -11.82 5.05
C VAL A 159 2.22 -12.33 4.08
N ASN A 160 3.34 -11.62 3.96
CA ASN A 160 4.34 -11.90 2.91
C ASN A 160 5.71 -12.34 3.44
N GLY A 161 5.99 -12.23 4.74
CA GLY A 161 7.26 -12.63 5.36
C GLY A 161 8.46 -11.70 5.11
N PHE A 162 8.37 -10.72 4.20
CA PHE A 162 9.49 -9.84 3.85
C PHE A 162 9.72 -8.73 4.89
N TYR A 163 10.46 -9.03 5.97
CA TYR A 163 10.71 -8.08 7.05
C TYR A 163 11.37 -6.77 6.55
N THR A 164 12.58 -6.85 5.99
CA THR A 164 13.38 -5.68 5.60
C THR A 164 12.64 -4.79 4.60
N MET A 165 12.02 -5.40 3.57
CA MET A 165 11.31 -4.65 2.53
C MET A 165 10.13 -3.85 3.10
N ASN A 166 9.38 -4.44 4.03
CA ASN A 166 8.26 -3.75 4.65
C ASN A 166 8.72 -2.64 5.61
N TYR A 167 9.89 -2.77 6.25
CA TYR A 167 10.50 -1.65 6.98
C TYR A 167 10.97 -0.53 6.05
N LEU A 168 11.52 -0.84 4.88
CA LEU A 168 11.85 0.18 3.87
C LEU A 168 10.59 0.93 3.40
N ALA A 169 9.49 0.19 3.17
CA ALA A 169 8.20 0.79 2.84
C ALA A 169 7.66 1.66 3.99
N TYR A 170 7.75 1.20 5.24
CA TYR A 170 7.41 1.98 6.43
C TYR A 170 8.20 3.29 6.49
N TRP A 171 9.52 3.26 6.36
CA TRP A 171 10.33 4.48 6.39
C TRP A 171 10.00 5.42 5.23
N SER A 172 9.71 4.89 4.05
CA SER A 172 9.25 5.69 2.90
C SER A 172 7.93 6.42 3.21
N LEU A 173 6.98 5.73 3.86
CA LEU A 173 5.72 6.33 4.32
C LEU A 173 5.94 7.36 5.43
N ARG A 174 6.87 7.11 6.37
CA ARG A 174 7.22 8.09 7.42
C ARG A 174 7.78 9.38 6.83
N LEU A 175 8.57 9.28 5.76
CA LEU A 175 9.19 10.43 5.09
C LEU A 175 8.23 11.18 4.16
N GLY A 176 7.30 10.49 3.47
CA GLY A 176 6.47 11.10 2.42
C GLY A 176 4.95 11.07 2.64
N GLY A 177 4.44 10.18 3.50
CA GLY A 177 3.01 9.94 3.69
C GLY A 177 2.25 11.10 4.32
N PHE A 178 2.94 12.05 4.95
CA PHE A 178 2.32 13.17 5.67
C PHE A 178 1.49 14.06 4.73
N VAL A 179 1.87 14.15 3.46
CA VAL A 179 1.13 14.93 2.44
C VAL A 179 -0.26 14.33 2.23
N ALA A 180 -0.35 13.02 2.04
CA ALA A 180 -1.61 12.31 1.89
C ALA A 180 -2.45 12.37 3.18
N TRP A 181 -1.80 12.10 4.32
CA TRP A 181 -2.44 12.15 5.65
C TRP A 181 -3.11 13.51 5.91
N ASN A 182 -2.35 14.60 5.78
CA ASN A 182 -2.85 15.96 5.99
C ASN A 182 -3.93 16.34 4.98
N GLY A 183 -3.81 15.89 3.73
CA GLY A 183 -4.86 16.05 2.72
C GLY A 183 -6.17 15.41 3.13
N HIS A 184 -6.14 14.21 3.73
CA HIS A 184 -7.34 13.56 4.25
C HIS A 184 -7.90 14.25 5.48
N ARG A 185 -7.06 14.72 6.41
CA ARG A 185 -7.51 15.49 7.57
C ARG A 185 -8.27 16.76 7.16
N LYS A 186 -7.78 17.48 6.13
CA LYS A 186 -8.47 18.66 5.56
C LYS A 186 -9.85 18.32 4.98
N ARG A 187 -9.98 17.17 4.33
CA ARG A 187 -11.27 16.70 3.78
C ARG A 187 -12.23 16.17 4.86
N ASN A 188 -11.70 15.77 6.01
CA ASN A 188 -12.43 15.31 7.20
C ASN A 188 -13.55 14.28 6.90
N ALA A 189 -13.27 13.34 6.00
CA ALA A 189 -14.22 12.29 5.65
C ALA A 189 -14.54 11.43 6.89
N LYS A 190 -15.81 11.07 7.06
CA LYS A 190 -16.28 10.22 8.16
C LYS A 190 -16.62 8.82 7.66
N VAL A 191 -16.42 7.84 8.53
CA VAL A 191 -16.87 6.47 8.31
C VAL A 191 -18.41 6.51 8.21
N LYS A 192 -18.96 5.86 7.19
CA LYS A 192 -20.40 5.67 7.07
C LYS A 192 -20.81 4.47 7.93
N ASP A 193 -21.95 4.58 8.58
CA ASP A 193 -22.54 3.50 9.37
C ASP A 193 -22.89 2.29 8.51
#